data_AF-A0A9W5XLP9-F1
#
_entry.id   AF-A0A9W5XLP9-F1
#
_cell.length_a   1.000
_cell.length_b   1.000
_cell.length_c   1.000
_cell.angle_alpha   90.00
_cell.angle_beta   90.00
_cell.angle_gamma   90.00
#
_symmetry.space_group_name_H-M   'P 1'
#
loop_
_entity.id
_entity.type
_entity.pdbx_description
1 polymer ?
#
loop_
_entity_poly.entity_id
_entity_poly.type
_entity_poly.pdbx_seq_one_letter_code
_entity_poly.pdbx_strand_id
1 'polypeptide(L)'
;MSRTHDGAGQRVSALLAAAPRHLRVASAADSGAAVTRSHLGDGRCVGWYAPPVPGWRVAIDAERAAAAPPPALARRFGSTDFWGRWTRVECLAKLADVPVATWWHRHGLEVPSGTVWLWRTLPLTDLAVTVAFTPTHRVDRVDRAGRDPRTFPDVAVSGAG
;
A
#
# COMPACT_ATOMS: atom_id res chain seq x y z
N MET A 1 -31.43 -4.36 -6.41
CA MET A 1 -30.69 -3.29 -5.69
C MET A 1 -29.19 -3.62 -5.76
N SER A 2 -28.44 -3.08 -6.74
CA SER A 2 -26.99 -3.39 -6.96
C SER A 2 -26.16 -2.20 -7.47
N ARG A 3 -26.65 -0.96 -7.41
CA ARG A 3 -25.99 0.21 -8.05
C ARG A 3 -24.88 0.89 -7.24
N THR A 4 -24.74 0.60 -5.94
CA THR A 4 -23.86 1.38 -5.05
C THR A 4 -22.41 0.93 -5.06
N HIS A 5 -22.12 -0.36 -5.27
CA HIS A 5 -20.75 -0.88 -5.23
C HIS A 5 -19.95 -0.52 -6.50
N ASP A 6 -20.63 -0.48 -7.64
CA ASP A 6 -20.01 -0.19 -8.94
C ASP A 6 -19.56 1.29 -9.05
N GLY A 7 -20.35 2.21 -8.49
CA GLY A 7 -20.03 3.64 -8.48
C GLY A 7 -18.84 4.02 -7.60
N ALA A 8 -18.63 3.32 -6.49
CA ALA A 8 -17.49 3.58 -5.60
C ALA A 8 -16.16 3.14 -6.25
N GLY A 9 -16.14 1.96 -6.87
CA GLY A 9 -14.98 1.49 -7.64
C GLY A 9 -14.63 2.41 -8.80
N GLN A 10 -15.64 2.85 -9.57
CA GLN A 10 -15.43 3.82 -10.66
C GLN A 10 -14.87 5.15 -10.15
N ARG A 11 -15.33 5.63 -8.99
CA ARG A 11 -14.79 6.84 -8.35
C ARG A 11 -13.33 6.67 -7.95
N VAL A 12 -12.95 5.53 -7.37
CA VAL A 12 -11.55 5.23 -7.04
C VAL A 12 -10.67 5.22 -8.29
N SER A 13 -11.13 4.57 -9.36
CA SER A 13 -10.41 4.57 -10.65
C SER A 13 -10.23 5.98 -11.21
N ALA A 14 -11.26 6.83 -11.13
CA ALA A 14 -11.18 8.23 -11.54
C ALA A 14 -10.19 9.04 -10.67
N LEU A 15 -10.17 8.81 -9.35
CA LEU A 15 -9.20 9.44 -8.44
C LEU A 15 -7.76 9.00 -8.74
N LEU A 16 -7.53 7.71 -9.02
CA LEU A 16 -6.22 7.21 -9.42
C LEU A 16 -5.76 7.81 -10.76
N ALA A 17 -6.67 7.97 -11.73
CA ALA A 17 -6.38 8.66 -12.99
C ALA A 17 -6.03 10.14 -12.77
N ALA A 18 -6.70 10.80 -11.83
CA ALA A 18 -6.47 12.20 -11.46
C ALA A 18 -5.42 12.40 -10.35
N ALA A 19 -4.72 11.35 -9.91
CA ALA A 19 -3.84 11.38 -8.74
C ALA A 19 -2.86 12.57 -8.67
N PRO A 20 -2.20 13.01 -9.77
CA PRO A 20 -1.32 14.19 -9.72
C PRO A 20 -1.96 15.46 -9.15
N ARG A 21 -3.28 15.64 -9.32
CA ARG A 21 -4.02 16.84 -8.85
C ARG A 21 -4.28 16.82 -7.35
N HIS A 22 -4.17 15.66 -6.73
CA HIS A 22 -4.48 15.42 -5.32
C HIS A 22 -3.24 15.16 -4.47
N LEU A 23 -2.07 15.09 -5.10
CA LEU A 23 -0.78 14.97 -4.42
C LEU A 23 -0.13 16.34 -4.29
N ARG A 24 0.45 16.63 -3.12
CA ARG A 24 1.25 17.84 -2.90
C ARG A 24 2.50 17.47 -2.12
N VAL A 25 3.61 18.10 -2.48
CA VAL A 25 4.86 18.03 -1.72
C VAL A 25 4.95 19.30 -0.87
N ALA A 26 5.13 19.14 0.44
CA ALA A 26 5.27 20.23 1.39
C ALA A 26 6.17 19.79 2.55
N SER A 27 6.37 20.64 3.56
CA SER A 27 6.96 20.18 4.82
C SER A 27 5.99 19.26 5.57
N ALA A 28 6.49 18.48 6.53
CA ALA A 28 5.64 17.67 7.40
C ALA A 28 4.64 18.52 8.21
N ALA A 29 5.07 19.71 8.65
CA ALA A 29 4.25 20.67 9.41
C ALA A 29 3.09 21.22 8.57
N ASP A 30 3.34 21.50 7.29
CA ASP A 30 2.33 22.08 6.38
C ASP A 30 1.37 21.02 5.81
N SER A 31 1.63 19.73 6.08
CA SER A 31 0.86 18.61 5.53
C SER A 31 -0.31 18.16 6.41
N GLY A 32 -0.65 18.93 7.46
CA GLY A 32 -1.64 18.53 8.47
C GLY A 32 -3.06 18.25 7.95
N ALA A 33 -3.45 18.86 6.83
CA ALA A 33 -4.77 18.65 6.20
C ALA A 33 -4.83 17.45 5.25
N ALA A 34 -3.73 16.71 5.06
CA ALA A 34 -3.71 15.56 4.17
C ALA A 34 -4.46 14.38 4.81
N VAL A 35 -5.21 13.63 4.00
CA VAL A 35 -5.92 12.41 4.41
C VAL A 35 -4.91 11.30 4.78
N THR A 36 -3.81 11.21 4.05
CA THR A 36 -2.67 10.33 4.34
C THR A 36 -1.39 10.97 3.85
N ARG A 37 -0.25 10.57 4.42
CA ARG A 37 1.07 11.20 4.23
C ARG A 37 2.17 10.17 4.01
N SER A 38 3.19 10.56 3.25
CA SER A 38 4.48 9.86 3.17
C SER A 38 5.59 10.83 3.51
N HIS A 39 6.46 10.47 4.46
CA HIS A 39 7.58 11.30 4.88
C HIS A 39 8.86 10.82 4.19
N LEU A 40 9.65 11.76 3.70
CA LEU A 40 10.92 11.50 3.04
C LEU A 40 12.08 11.78 4.00
N GLY A 41 13.20 11.08 3.80
CA GLY A 41 14.41 11.26 4.62
C GLY A 41 15.07 12.64 4.52
N ASP A 42 14.65 13.48 3.55
CA ASP A 42 15.12 14.86 3.39
C ASP A 42 14.19 15.92 4.01
N GLY A 43 13.22 15.48 4.81
CA GLY A 43 12.29 16.36 5.54
C GLY A 43 11.05 16.78 4.75
N ARG A 44 10.99 16.46 3.45
CA ARG A 44 9.76 16.65 2.66
C ARG A 44 8.68 15.64 3.06
N CYS A 45 7.43 16.02 2.83
CA CYS A 45 6.26 15.20 3.03
C CYS A 45 5.39 15.27 1.77
N VAL A 46 4.94 14.11 1.28
CA VAL A 46 3.90 14.02 0.26
C VAL A 46 2.58 13.79 0.97
N GLY A 47 1.56 14.59 0.65
CA GLY A 47 0.21 14.46 1.18
C GLY A 47 -0.82 14.12 0.08
N TRP A 48 -1.81 13.30 0.43
CA TRP A 48 -3.00 13.04 -0.39
C TRP A 48 -4.19 13.88 0.08
N TYR A 49 -4.80 14.64 -0.83
CA TYR A 49 -5.83 15.64 -0.52
C TYR A 49 -7.16 15.40 -1.26
N ALA A 50 -7.36 14.25 -1.91
CA ALA A 50 -8.68 13.95 -2.44
C ALA A 50 -9.67 13.63 -1.31
N PRO A 51 -10.97 13.92 -1.49
CA PRO A 51 -11.99 13.49 -0.55
C PRO A 51 -11.96 11.97 -0.31
N PRO A 52 -12.19 11.50 0.93
CA PRO A 52 -12.35 10.08 1.22
C PRO A 52 -13.47 9.45 0.38
N VAL A 53 -13.28 8.20 -0.05
CA VAL A 53 -14.32 7.42 -0.72
C VAL A 53 -14.93 6.46 0.30
N PRO A 54 -16.24 6.55 0.61
CA PRO A 54 -16.89 5.65 1.56
C PRO A 54 -16.67 4.18 1.19
N GLY A 55 -16.33 3.35 2.17
CA GLY A 55 -16.06 1.94 1.97
C GLY A 55 -14.67 1.63 1.39
N TRP A 56 -13.78 2.62 1.28
CA TRP A 56 -12.41 2.44 0.79
C TRP A 56 -11.39 3.11 1.72
N ARG A 57 -10.24 2.46 1.90
CA ARG A 57 -9.03 3.02 2.52
C ARG A 57 -8.09 3.49 1.43
N VAL A 58 -7.26 4.48 1.74
CA VAL A 58 -6.20 5.00 0.86
C VAL A 58 -4.87 4.99 1.60
N ALA A 59 -3.80 4.63 0.90
CA ALA A 59 -2.42 4.83 1.34
C ALA A 59 -1.62 5.48 0.22
N ILE A 60 -0.62 6.25 0.63
CA ILE A 60 0.43 6.71 -0.27
C ILE A 60 1.80 6.34 0.29
N ASP A 61 2.76 6.26 -0.61
CA ASP A 61 4.16 6.15 -0.30
C ASP A 61 4.98 6.84 -1.39
N ALA A 62 6.10 7.43 -1.00
CA ALA A 62 6.94 8.21 -1.87
C ALA A 62 8.41 8.00 -1.54
N GLU A 63 9.22 7.82 -2.58
CA GLU A 63 10.66 7.68 -2.47
C GLU A 63 11.37 8.53 -3.52
N ARG A 64 12.59 8.98 -3.22
CA ARG A 64 13.40 9.72 -4.18
C ARG A 64 13.81 8.80 -5.34
N ALA A 65 13.35 9.10 -6.54
CA ALA A 65 13.54 8.21 -7.70
C ALA A 65 15.01 8.01 -8.06
N ALA A 66 15.86 9.02 -7.81
CA ALA A 66 17.29 8.98 -8.07
C ALA A 66 18.14 8.43 -6.91
N ALA A 67 17.53 8.06 -5.77
CA ALA A 67 18.28 7.48 -4.67
C ALA A 67 18.82 6.09 -5.04
N ALA A 68 19.98 5.72 -4.51
CA ALA A 68 20.46 4.34 -4.64
C ALA A 68 19.62 3.42 -3.73
N PRO A 69 19.04 2.33 -4.24
CA PRO A 69 18.40 1.34 -3.39
C PRO A 69 19.40 0.75 -2.38
N PRO A 70 18.95 0.34 -1.18
CA PRO A 70 19.83 -0.33 -0.23
C PRO A 70 20.51 -1.57 -0.88
N PRO A 71 21.84 -1.73 -0.78
CA PRO A 71 22.56 -2.77 -1.54
C PRO A 71 22.04 -4.20 -1.33
N ALA A 72 21.61 -4.54 -0.12
CA ALA A 72 21.03 -5.85 0.19
C ALA A 72 19.69 -6.07 -0.53
N LEU A 73 18.85 -5.03 -0.61
CA LEU A 73 17.57 -5.08 -1.31
C LEU A 73 17.77 -5.10 -2.83
N ALA A 74 18.69 -4.28 -3.33
CA ALA A 74 19.06 -4.27 -4.75
C ALA A 74 19.57 -5.65 -5.21
N ARG A 75 20.42 -6.31 -4.41
CA ARG A 75 20.92 -7.66 -4.71
C ARG A 75 19.78 -8.69 -4.75
N ARG A 76 18.78 -8.53 -3.88
CA ARG A 76 17.68 -9.48 -3.74
C ARG A 76 16.60 -9.30 -4.82
N PHE A 77 16.28 -8.07 -5.22
CA PHE A 77 15.14 -7.79 -6.13
C PHE A 77 15.51 -7.11 -7.44
N GLY A 78 16.80 -6.86 -7.68
CA GLY A 78 17.28 -6.03 -8.77
C GLY A 78 16.99 -4.53 -8.55
N SER A 79 17.69 -3.69 -9.31
CA SER A 79 17.59 -2.22 -9.23
C SER A 79 16.59 -1.62 -10.21
N THR A 80 16.20 -2.34 -11.26
CA THR A 80 15.23 -1.86 -12.25
C THR A 80 13.90 -1.51 -11.60
N ASP A 81 13.44 -0.27 -11.79
CA ASP A 81 12.20 0.26 -11.20
C ASP A 81 12.07 -0.04 -9.70
N PHE A 82 13.18 -0.04 -8.96
CA PHE A 82 13.17 -0.46 -7.56
C PHE A 82 12.20 0.39 -6.73
N TRP A 83 12.31 1.72 -6.83
CA TRP A 83 11.47 2.63 -6.04
C TRP A 83 10.01 2.55 -6.43
N GLY A 84 9.68 2.37 -7.72
CA GLY A 84 8.29 2.23 -8.15
C GLY A 84 7.63 0.94 -7.65
N ARG A 85 8.41 -0.14 -7.49
CA ARG A 85 7.97 -1.39 -6.84
C ARG A 85 7.93 -1.27 -5.32
N TRP A 86 8.92 -0.60 -4.72
CA TRP A 86 9.02 -0.39 -3.28
C TRP A 86 7.84 0.42 -2.73
N THR A 87 7.57 1.61 -3.29
CA THR A 87 6.46 2.47 -2.85
C THR A 87 5.11 1.78 -3.00
N ARG A 88 5.00 0.89 -4.01
CA ARG A 88 3.82 0.06 -4.21
C ARG A 88 3.65 -0.94 -3.07
N VAL A 89 4.67 -1.71 -2.73
CA VAL A 89 4.55 -2.68 -1.63
C VAL A 89 4.41 -2.02 -0.27
N GLU A 90 4.99 -0.83 -0.06
CA GLU A 90 4.77 -0.02 1.15
C GLU A 90 3.30 0.38 1.30
N CYS A 91 2.70 0.94 0.24
CA CYS A 91 1.26 1.25 0.26
C CYS A 91 0.42 0.03 0.58
N LEU A 92 0.77 -1.10 -0.03
CA LEU A 92 0.08 -2.37 0.14
C LEU A 92 0.21 -2.89 1.58
N ALA A 93 1.42 -2.88 2.15
CA ALA A 93 1.69 -3.28 3.52
C ALA A 93 0.91 -2.40 4.52
N LYS A 94 0.90 -1.07 4.31
CA LYS A 94 0.10 -0.11 5.10
C LYS A 94 -1.40 -0.43 5.05
N LEU A 95 -1.94 -0.81 3.89
CA LEU A 95 -3.35 -1.13 3.72
C LEU A 95 -3.74 -2.51 4.28
N ALA A 96 -2.80 -3.46 4.32
CA ALA A 96 -2.95 -4.75 4.99
C ALA A 96 -2.67 -4.71 6.50
N ASP A 97 -2.26 -3.55 7.04
CA ASP A 97 -1.83 -3.39 8.43
C ASP A 97 -0.72 -4.38 8.83
N VAL A 98 0.27 -4.57 7.93
CA VAL A 98 1.47 -5.37 8.19
C VAL A 98 2.73 -4.53 8.00
N PRO A 99 3.82 -4.79 8.74
CA PRO A 99 5.10 -4.17 8.44
C PRO A 99 5.51 -4.47 7.00
N VAL A 100 6.07 -3.49 6.28
CA VAL A 100 6.66 -3.72 4.96
C VAL A 100 7.62 -4.90 5.00
N ALA A 101 8.33 -5.06 6.14
CA ALA A 101 9.27 -6.11 6.41
C ALA A 101 8.64 -7.52 6.29
N THR A 102 7.42 -7.67 6.78
CA THR A 102 6.68 -8.94 6.69
C THR A 102 6.21 -9.17 5.25
N TRP A 103 5.79 -8.11 4.55
CA TRP A 103 5.30 -8.20 3.17
C TRP A 103 6.36 -8.73 2.20
N TRP A 104 7.49 -8.05 2.07
CA TRP A 104 8.55 -8.44 1.12
C TRP A 104 9.24 -9.77 1.45
N HIS A 105 9.19 -10.25 2.70
CA HIS A 105 9.61 -11.61 3.02
C HIS A 105 8.67 -12.68 2.41
N ARG A 106 7.37 -12.41 2.34
CA ARG A 106 6.36 -13.35 1.82
C ARG A 106 6.09 -13.20 0.33
N HIS A 107 6.10 -11.98 -0.18
CA HIS A 107 5.62 -11.62 -1.52
C HIS A 107 6.68 -10.92 -2.39
N GLY A 108 7.89 -10.69 -1.86
CA GLY A 108 8.88 -9.86 -2.55
C GLY A 108 8.39 -8.43 -2.78
N LEU A 109 8.85 -7.80 -3.86
CA LEU A 109 8.36 -6.49 -4.31
C LEU A 109 7.20 -6.60 -5.31
N GLU A 110 6.39 -7.66 -5.18
CA GLU A 110 5.27 -7.96 -6.07
C GLU A 110 3.94 -7.72 -5.38
N VAL A 111 2.89 -7.65 -6.20
CA VAL A 111 1.51 -7.59 -5.75
C VAL A 111 0.87 -8.96 -5.94
N PRO A 112 0.31 -9.59 -4.89
CA PRO A 112 -0.38 -10.86 -5.02
C PRO A 112 -1.49 -10.79 -6.08
N SER A 113 -1.57 -11.81 -6.93
CA SER A 113 -2.62 -11.93 -7.94
C SER A 113 -4.00 -12.05 -7.28
N GLY A 114 -5.03 -11.60 -7.99
CA GLY A 114 -6.42 -11.66 -7.50
C GLY A 114 -6.75 -10.66 -6.38
N THR A 115 -5.84 -9.73 -6.06
CA THR A 115 -6.17 -8.62 -5.18
C THR A 115 -7.24 -7.71 -5.80
N VAL A 116 -8.12 -7.19 -4.95
CA VAL A 116 -9.12 -6.17 -5.32
C VAL A 116 -8.58 -4.75 -5.18
N TRP A 117 -7.30 -4.62 -4.86
CA TRP A 117 -6.68 -3.32 -4.59
C TRP A 117 -6.39 -2.62 -5.89
N LEU A 118 -6.58 -1.30 -5.89
CA LEU A 118 -6.32 -0.46 -7.03
C LEU A 118 -5.17 0.46 -6.69
N TRP A 119 -4.17 0.54 -7.56
CA TRP A 119 -3.02 1.41 -7.32
C TRP A 119 -2.51 2.02 -8.60
N ARG A 120 -1.74 3.09 -8.44
CA ARG A 120 -0.97 3.71 -9.51
C ARG A 120 0.34 4.20 -8.95
N THR A 121 1.45 3.79 -9.58
CA THR A 121 2.76 4.42 -9.38
C THR A 121 2.92 5.50 -10.44
N LEU A 122 3.37 6.69 -10.06
CA LEU A 122 3.60 7.81 -10.95
C LEU A 122 4.79 8.66 -10.48
N PRO A 123 5.48 9.35 -11.42
CA PRO A 123 6.43 10.38 -11.03
C PRO A 123 5.71 11.61 -10.48
N LEU A 124 6.27 12.22 -9.45
CA LEU A 124 5.90 13.53 -8.95
C LEU A 124 7.19 14.30 -8.63
N THR A 125 7.56 15.27 -9.47
CA THR A 125 8.88 15.94 -9.39
C THR A 125 10.03 14.92 -9.48
N ASP A 126 10.90 14.82 -8.47
CA ASP A 126 12.00 13.84 -8.35
C ASP A 126 11.60 12.55 -7.60
N LEU A 127 10.30 12.34 -7.33
CA LEU A 127 9.80 11.25 -6.51
C LEU A 127 9.12 10.17 -7.38
N ALA A 128 9.32 8.91 -7.01
CA ALA A 128 8.40 7.84 -7.33
C ALA A 128 7.32 7.82 -6.25
N VAL A 129 6.04 7.94 -6.64
CA VAL A 129 4.93 7.97 -5.70
C VAL A 129 3.94 6.88 -6.08
N THR A 130 3.49 6.09 -5.11
CA THR A 130 2.33 5.22 -5.27
C THR A 130 1.15 5.76 -4.49
N VAL A 131 -0.03 5.73 -5.12
CA VAL A 131 -1.32 5.86 -4.45
C VAL A 131 -2.03 4.52 -4.58
N ALA A 132 -2.53 3.97 -3.47
CA ALA A 132 -3.25 2.72 -3.45
C ALA A 132 -4.55 2.83 -2.66
N PHE A 133 -5.54 2.05 -3.08
CA PHE A 133 -6.85 1.95 -2.47
C PHE A 133 -7.23 0.48 -2.26
N THR A 134 -7.92 0.20 -1.15
CA THR A 134 -8.55 -1.10 -0.89
C THR A 134 -9.94 -0.91 -0.27
N PRO A 135 -10.92 -1.77 -0.55
CA PRO A 135 -12.19 -1.76 0.17
C PRO A 135 -11.99 -1.97 1.69
N THR A 136 -12.77 -1.29 2.53
CA THR A 136 -12.69 -1.43 4.00
C THR A 136 -13.19 -2.77 4.51
N HIS A 137 -14.11 -3.42 3.78
CA HIS A 137 -14.70 -4.71 4.16
C HIS A 137 -14.55 -5.74 3.05
N ARG A 138 -13.49 -6.53 3.12
CA ARG A 138 -13.44 -7.89 2.58
C ARG A 138 -12.42 -8.74 3.34
N VAL A 139 -12.67 -8.93 4.63
CA VAL A 139 -12.39 -10.19 5.31
C VAL A 139 -13.75 -10.76 5.63
N ASP A 140 -14.43 -11.30 4.61
CA ASP A 140 -15.61 -12.17 4.73
C ASP A 140 -15.91 -12.73 3.34
N ARG A 141 -14.98 -13.51 2.81
CA ARG A 141 -15.38 -14.69 2.05
C ARG A 141 -15.01 -15.86 2.94
N VAL A 142 -15.93 -16.17 3.86
CA VAL A 142 -16.00 -17.47 4.51
C VAL A 142 -15.80 -18.51 3.41
N ASP A 143 -14.73 -19.28 3.53
CA ASP A 143 -14.58 -20.52 2.79
C ASP A 143 -15.91 -21.27 2.87
N ARG A 144 -16.45 -21.72 1.73
CA ARG A 144 -17.54 -22.73 1.71
C ARG A 144 -17.07 -24.10 2.23
N ALA A 145 -16.09 -24.10 3.12
CA ALA A 145 -15.62 -25.21 3.93
C ALA A 145 -15.25 -24.58 5.28
N GLY A 146 -16.18 -24.55 6.23
CA GLY A 146 -16.02 -23.85 7.51
C GLY A 146 -14.79 -24.28 8.31
N ARG A 147 -13.65 -23.64 8.06
CA ARG A 147 -12.43 -23.80 8.85
C ARG A 147 -12.05 -22.45 9.46
N ASP A 148 -12.08 -22.40 10.78
CA ASP A 148 -11.67 -21.24 11.58
C ASP A 148 -10.18 -20.93 11.34
N PRO A 149 -9.80 -19.72 10.92
CA PRO A 149 -8.40 -19.35 10.69
C PRO A 149 -7.60 -19.08 11.99
N ARG A 150 -8.15 -19.31 13.19
CA ARG A 150 -7.45 -19.08 14.47
C ARG A 150 -6.97 -20.34 15.21
N THR A 151 -6.69 -21.43 14.51
CA THR A 151 -5.94 -22.54 15.13
C THR A 151 -4.46 -22.42 14.77
N PHE A 152 -3.68 -21.78 15.64
CA PHE A 152 -2.25 -22.04 15.68
C PHE A 152 -2.06 -23.49 16.18
N PRO A 153 -1.22 -24.33 15.56
CA PRO A 153 -0.87 -25.58 16.20
C PRO A 153 -0.09 -25.25 17.47
N ASP A 154 -0.59 -25.74 18.61
CA ASP A 154 0.19 -25.82 19.84
C ASP A 154 1.52 -26.48 19.52
N VAL A 155 2.61 -25.75 19.74
CA VAL A 155 3.95 -26.33 19.81
C VAL A 155 3.93 -27.27 20.99
N ALA A 156 3.89 -28.57 20.71
CA ALA A 156 4.14 -29.59 21.72
C ALA A 156 5.56 -29.40 22.24
N VAL A 157 5.68 -28.81 23.44
CA VAL A 157 6.88 -28.90 24.25
C VAL A 157 6.92 -30.33 24.79
N SER A 158 7.61 -31.22 24.08
CA SER A 158 8.02 -32.50 24.64
C SER A 158 9.16 -32.23 25.62
N GLY A 159 8.84 -32.27 26.90
CA GLY A 159 9.80 -32.46 27.98
C GLY A 159 9.42 -33.68 28.80
N ALA A 160 10.36 -34.63 28.89
CA ALA A 160 10.69 -35.51 30.02
C ALA A 160 10.91 -36.98 29.60
N GLY A 161 12.12 -37.45 29.92
CA GLY A 161 12.64 -38.80 29.78
C GLY A 161 14.13 -38.77 30.06
#